data_AF-A0A6B2USW8-F1
#
_entry.id   AF-A0A6B2USW8-F1
#
_cell.length_a   1.000
_cell.length_b   1.000
_cell.length_c   1.000
_cell.angle_alpha   90.00
_cell.angle_beta   90.00
_cell.angle_gamma   90.00
#
_symmetry.space_group_name_H-M   'P 1'
#
loop_
_entity.id
_entity.type
_entity.pdbx_description
1 polymer ?
#
loop_
_entity_poly.entity_id
_entity_poly.type
_entity_poly.pdbx_seq_one_letter_code
_entity_poly.pdbx_strand_id
1 'polypeptide(L)'
;MEGDLLGAGNLAKRFEVVVVEPDDEDVELLRFAAFTGFAHRFSQWIDVGGSARVPGGWGGKRSGAGSRPGRRDTLALRRGGYHGSRRSRRWRGGSTVATIRDVAQHAGVAPSTVSYVLSGSRSISEETRTRVREAIDVLGYHPRASARTLRAGRTRVIALAVPRAAGLQRSVDGRFAIDVSDAANLLGYDLLLSTSQDKAEGVRRVALSGLADAAVLMAVDMEDSRIDVVRELAFPAALIGRPADEAALPWTDLDWEAAAALAVRTLAAAGHRTLVYLGPTRSEFAGRRSYALRGRAGARAGAEETRRPVRVLETPDDGPRLAHRLREAIGTGPGCATALIVQHPSADHVLSALTALGLHVPEDLAVLVLGSLPDDPTARRLPRVDLPVHTLASEVTRLAAHATTLPGTTPAPHLLVPPLLSGADRLRGTRDHGTT
;
A
#
# COMPACT_ATOMS: atom_id res chain seq x y z
N MET A 1 41.93 35.43 26.33
CA MET A 1 40.76 36.24 25.98
C MET A 1 39.59 35.28 25.90
N GLU A 2 39.04 34.86 27.04
CA GLU A 2 37.99 35.50 27.87
C GLU A 2 36.57 35.37 27.29
N GLY A 3 35.65 34.91 28.16
CA GLY A 3 34.19 34.79 27.96
C GLY A 3 33.68 33.37 28.24
N ASP A 4 33.69 32.83 29.47
CA ASP A 4 32.64 32.91 30.53
C ASP A 4 31.22 32.55 30.03
N LEU A 5 30.34 31.77 30.68
CA LEU A 5 30.26 31.19 32.03
C LEU A 5 28.98 30.29 32.08
N LEU A 6 28.96 29.29 32.99
CA LEU A 6 27.77 28.68 33.66
C LEU A 6 26.88 27.70 32.84
N GLY A 7 26.49 26.52 33.32
CA GLY A 7 26.69 25.88 34.62
C GLY A 7 25.87 24.60 34.78
N ALA A 8 26.19 23.87 35.86
CA ALA A 8 25.37 22.92 36.62
C ALA A 8 25.07 21.52 36.06
N GLY A 9 25.32 20.50 36.91
CA GLY A 9 24.41 19.35 37.04
C GLY A 9 25.00 17.98 36.83
N ASN A 10 25.94 17.57 37.67
CA ASN A 10 26.42 16.19 37.77
C ASN A 10 25.31 15.31 38.40
N LEU A 11 24.71 14.40 37.63
CA LEU A 11 23.84 13.33 38.16
C LEU A 11 24.19 11.99 37.49
N ALA A 12 25.20 11.32 38.04
CA ALA A 12 25.56 9.97 37.64
C ALA A 12 24.49 8.96 38.13
N LYS A 13 23.67 8.43 37.21
CA LYS A 13 22.99 7.15 37.41
C LYS A 13 23.82 6.06 36.73
N ARG A 14 24.29 5.09 37.53
CA ARG A 14 24.88 3.84 37.05
C ARG A 14 23.83 3.09 36.23
N PHE A 15 24.12 2.79 34.97
CA PHE A 15 23.40 1.81 34.18
C PHE A 15 24.25 0.55 34.11
N GLU A 16 23.69 -0.57 34.54
CA GLU A 16 24.25 -1.90 34.33
C GLU A 16 23.93 -2.30 32.88
N VAL A 17 24.95 -2.46 32.05
CA VAL A 17 24.79 -2.93 30.66
C VAL A 17 24.71 -4.45 30.70
N VAL A 18 23.51 -4.99 30.56
CA VAL A 18 23.33 -6.42 30.29
C VAL A 18 23.47 -6.62 28.78
N VAL A 19 24.60 -7.20 28.37
CA VAL A 19 24.80 -7.66 26.99
C VAL A 19 24.03 -8.97 26.82
N VAL A 20 22.96 -8.95 26.03
CA VAL A 20 22.26 -10.15 25.58
C VAL A 20 22.69 -10.39 24.14
N GLU A 21 23.32 -11.54 23.86
CA GLU A 21 23.58 -11.96 22.49
C GLU A 21 22.25 -12.31 21.81
N PRO A 22 21.97 -11.79 20.59
CA PRO A 22 20.71 -12.05 19.92
C PRO A 22 20.64 -13.51 19.42
N ASP A 23 19.52 -14.17 19.66
CA ASP A 23 19.23 -15.49 19.09
C ASP A 23 18.80 -15.34 17.60
N ASP A 24 18.85 -16.43 16.84
CA ASP A 24 18.64 -16.46 15.38
C ASP A 24 17.31 -15.83 14.89
N GLU A 25 16.26 -15.75 15.74
CA GLU A 25 15.00 -15.08 15.41
C GLU A 25 15.11 -13.54 15.38
N ASP A 26 16.00 -12.95 16.18
CA ASP A 26 16.21 -11.49 16.24
C ASP A 26 16.98 -10.98 15.01
N VAL A 27 17.83 -11.83 14.43
CA VAL A 27 18.55 -11.55 13.18
C VAL A 27 17.60 -11.57 11.98
N GLU A 28 16.59 -12.43 11.98
CA GLU A 28 15.51 -12.46 10.97
C GLU A 28 14.61 -11.22 11.06
N LEU A 29 14.31 -10.75 12.27
CA LEU A 29 13.52 -9.52 12.49
C LEU A 29 14.25 -8.26 12.03
N LEU A 30 15.57 -8.18 12.25
CA LEU A 30 16.41 -7.09 11.76
C LEU A 30 16.56 -7.10 10.23
N ARG A 31 16.60 -8.29 9.60
CA ARG A 31 16.55 -8.42 8.14
C ARG A 31 15.20 -8.01 7.56
N PHE A 32 14.10 -8.28 8.27
CA PHE A 32 12.75 -7.85 7.89
C PHE A 32 12.56 -6.33 8.00
N ALA A 33 13.11 -5.70 9.03
CA ALA A 33 13.07 -4.24 9.23
C ALA A 33 13.91 -3.48 8.18
N ALA A 34 15.06 -4.03 7.77
CA ALA A 34 15.89 -3.46 6.71
C ALA A 34 15.25 -3.54 5.31
N PHE A 35 14.35 -4.51 5.09
CA PHE A 35 13.68 -4.73 3.80
C PHE A 35 12.42 -3.88 3.59
N THR A 36 11.84 -3.31 4.65
CA THR A 36 10.54 -2.61 4.61
C THR A 36 10.60 -1.09 4.82
N GLY A 37 11.80 -0.50 4.92
CA GLY A 37 11.97 0.96 4.96
C GLY A 37 11.37 1.64 6.21
N PHE A 38 11.14 0.91 7.29
CA PHE A 38 10.54 1.42 8.53
C PHE A 38 11.60 1.86 9.57
N ALA A 39 12.62 2.60 9.13
CA ALA A 39 13.66 3.11 10.02
C ALA A 39 13.82 4.63 9.87
N HIS A 40 12.83 5.39 10.36
CA HIS A 40 13.01 6.84 10.56
C HIS A 40 12.60 7.35 11.94
N ARG A 41 12.44 6.46 12.92
CA ARG A 41 12.24 6.88 14.31
C ARG A 41 12.94 5.97 15.33
N PHE A 42 14.21 5.63 15.09
CA PHE A 42 15.13 5.06 16.08
C PHE A 42 16.60 5.31 15.68
N SER A 43 16.94 6.53 15.23
CA SER A 43 18.32 6.91 14.90
C SER A 43 18.97 7.71 16.01
N GLN A 44 19.01 7.14 17.21
CA GLN A 44 20.02 7.40 18.22
C GLN A 44 20.24 6.04 18.87
N TRP A 45 21.49 5.65 19.16
CA TRP A 45 21.90 4.32 19.61
C TRP A 45 22.10 3.30 18.49
N ILE A 46 23.26 3.36 17.82
CA ILE A 46 24.15 2.24 17.50
C ILE A 46 25.40 2.88 16.86
N ASP A 47 26.52 2.81 17.57
CA ASP A 47 27.86 3.09 17.05
C ASP A 47 28.51 1.73 16.74
N VAL A 48 28.85 1.48 15.48
CA VAL A 48 29.59 0.27 15.08
C VAL A 48 30.96 0.71 14.59
N GLY A 49 31.84 1.01 15.54
CA GLY A 49 33.28 1.11 15.32
C GLY A 49 33.98 -0.12 15.89
N GLY A 50 34.71 -0.87 15.05
CA GLY A 50 35.66 -1.87 15.56
C GLY A 50 35.99 -3.03 14.63
N SER A 51 37.15 -2.94 13.99
CA SER A 51 37.86 -3.94 13.20
C SER A 51 38.08 -5.31 13.86
N ALA A 52 38.03 -6.40 13.08
CA ALA A 52 38.84 -7.60 13.35
C ALA A 52 39.22 -8.37 12.08
N ARG A 53 40.49 -8.77 12.04
CA ARG A 53 41.28 -9.35 10.94
C ARG A 53 40.92 -10.81 10.64
N VAL A 54 41.05 -11.18 9.37
CA VAL A 54 41.11 -12.58 8.90
C VAL A 54 42.58 -13.00 8.77
N PRO A 55 43.03 -14.13 9.36
CA PRO A 55 44.30 -14.76 9.00
C PRO A 55 44.08 -15.88 7.97
N GLY A 56 45.05 -16.01 7.06
CA GLY A 56 44.97 -16.77 5.82
C GLY A 56 45.35 -18.25 5.89
N GLY A 57 44.94 -18.95 4.81
CA GLY A 57 45.82 -19.67 3.88
C GLY A 57 46.47 -21.00 4.30
N TRP A 58 46.89 -21.74 3.27
CA TRP A 58 47.52 -23.09 3.21
C TRP A 58 46.50 -24.24 3.08
N GLY A 59 46.52 -25.14 2.09
CA GLY A 59 47.41 -25.34 0.93
C GLY A 59 47.36 -26.83 0.50
N GLY A 60 47.04 -27.09 -0.78
CA GLY A 60 47.54 -28.23 -1.56
C GLY A 60 46.92 -29.64 -1.40
N LYS A 61 46.25 -30.13 -2.46
CA LYS A 61 46.80 -31.08 -3.47
C LYS A 61 45.67 -31.84 -4.20
N ARG A 62 45.84 -31.95 -5.52
CA ARG A 62 45.06 -32.80 -6.45
C ARG A 62 45.89 -34.02 -6.88
N SER A 63 45.25 -35.18 -6.88
CA SER A 63 45.47 -36.38 -7.73
C SER A 63 44.44 -37.42 -7.25
N GLY A 64 43.83 -38.31 -8.02
CA GLY A 64 43.83 -38.71 -9.42
C GLY A 64 43.05 -40.04 -9.52
N ALA A 65 42.44 -40.29 -10.67
CA ALA A 65 42.01 -41.61 -11.21
C ALA A 65 40.92 -42.47 -10.52
N GLY A 66 39.76 -42.56 -11.21
CA GLY A 66 39.15 -43.78 -11.77
C GLY A 66 38.86 -45.02 -10.91
N SER A 67 37.59 -45.45 -10.86
CA SER A 67 37.09 -46.80 -11.26
C SER A 67 35.63 -47.04 -10.78
N ARG A 68 34.76 -47.51 -11.69
CA ARG A 68 33.39 -48.07 -11.45
C ARG A 68 33.48 -49.60 -11.25
N PRO A 69 32.39 -50.36 -11.01
CA PRO A 69 31.17 -50.16 -10.19
C PRO A 69 30.91 -51.34 -9.20
N GLY A 70 30.04 -51.18 -8.20
CA GLY A 70 29.64 -52.27 -7.29
C GLY A 70 28.24 -52.05 -6.69
N ARG A 71 27.42 -53.10 -6.75
CA ARG A 71 25.98 -53.14 -6.44
C ARG A 71 25.63 -53.00 -4.96
N ARG A 72 24.41 -52.46 -4.74
CA ARG A 72 23.39 -52.74 -3.70
C ARG A 72 23.83 -52.67 -2.22
N ASP A 73 23.20 -51.78 -1.46
CA ASP A 73 22.15 -52.20 -0.53
C ASP A 73 21.46 -51.00 0.15
N THR A 74 20.13 -51.06 0.12
CA THR A 74 19.16 -50.27 0.90
C THR A 74 19.44 -50.42 2.39
N LEU A 75 19.59 -49.32 3.12
CA LEU A 75 19.57 -49.33 4.58
C LEU A 75 18.72 -48.19 5.14
N ALA A 76 17.63 -48.66 5.75
CA ALA A 76 16.68 -47.93 6.57
C ALA A 76 17.36 -47.10 7.66
N LEU A 77 16.92 -45.85 7.79
CA LEU A 77 17.24 -45.00 8.93
C LEU A 77 16.57 -45.56 10.18
N ARG A 78 17.40 -46.12 11.07
CA ARG A 78 17.04 -46.53 12.43
C ARG A 78 16.70 -45.31 13.27
N ARG A 79 15.66 -45.48 14.07
CA ARG A 79 15.22 -44.64 15.19
C ARG A 79 16.36 -44.44 16.20
N GLY A 80 16.79 -43.19 16.38
CA GLY A 80 17.56 -42.72 17.54
C GLY A 80 16.66 -41.83 18.40
N GLY A 81 16.38 -42.27 19.62
CA GLY A 81 15.50 -41.58 20.55
C GLY A 81 16.16 -40.35 21.18
N TYR A 82 15.46 -39.23 21.16
CA TYR A 82 15.68 -38.13 22.09
C TYR A 82 14.70 -38.27 23.26
N HIS A 83 15.19 -38.83 24.38
CA HIS A 83 14.60 -38.61 25.70
C HIS A 83 15.04 -37.22 26.18
N GLY A 84 14.33 -36.19 25.71
CA GLY A 84 14.37 -34.85 26.27
C GLY A 84 13.00 -34.56 26.87
N SER A 85 12.95 -34.42 28.20
CA SER A 85 11.77 -34.16 29.01
C SER A 85 11.06 -32.85 28.59
N ARG A 86 10.20 -32.94 27.58
CA ARG A 86 9.19 -31.91 27.31
C ARG A 86 8.11 -31.99 28.40
N ARG A 87 8.40 -31.36 29.54
CA ARG A 87 7.34 -30.78 30.37
C ARG A 87 6.65 -29.74 29.49
N SER A 88 5.56 -30.15 28.83
CA SER A 88 4.63 -29.24 28.21
C SER A 88 4.11 -28.31 29.30
N ARG A 89 4.61 -27.07 29.33
CA ARG A 89 3.90 -25.97 29.96
C ARG A 89 2.64 -25.75 29.12
N ARG A 90 1.64 -26.58 29.37
CA ARG A 90 0.26 -26.35 29.00
C ARG A 90 -0.08 -24.99 29.60
N TRP A 91 -0.28 -23.98 28.76
CA TRP A 91 -0.84 -22.70 29.19
C TRP A 91 -2.21 -22.99 29.83
N ARG A 92 -2.23 -23.23 31.13
CA ARG A 92 -3.43 -23.14 31.97
C ARG A 92 -3.62 -21.66 32.29
N GLY A 93 -4.10 -20.95 31.29
CA GLY A 93 -4.55 -19.57 31.39
C GLY A 93 -5.85 -19.44 30.63
N GLY A 94 -6.87 -20.21 31.02
CA GLY A 94 -8.23 -19.89 30.63
C GLY A 94 -8.66 -18.67 31.41
N SER A 95 -8.26 -17.47 30.99
CA SER A 95 -9.11 -16.32 31.27
C SER A 95 -10.30 -16.46 30.32
N THR A 96 -11.38 -17.05 30.84
CA THR A 96 -12.66 -16.99 30.15
C THR A 96 -13.03 -15.52 30.10
N VAL A 97 -12.85 -14.91 28.93
CA VAL A 97 -13.29 -13.53 28.65
C VAL A 97 -14.71 -13.41 29.17
N ALA A 98 -14.92 -12.51 30.14
CA ALA A 98 -16.22 -12.30 30.76
C ALA A 98 -17.30 -12.12 29.68
N THR A 99 -18.46 -12.74 29.90
CA THR A 99 -19.60 -12.70 28.99
C THR A 99 -20.69 -11.79 29.55
N ILE A 100 -21.66 -11.43 28.70
CA ILE A 100 -22.82 -10.64 29.16
C ILE A 100 -23.63 -11.37 30.26
N ARG A 101 -23.55 -12.70 30.32
CA ARG A 101 -24.18 -13.50 31.38
C ARG A 101 -23.44 -13.35 32.70
N ASP A 102 -22.11 -13.28 32.67
CA ASP A 102 -21.29 -13.10 33.87
C ASP A 102 -21.52 -11.70 34.48
N VAL A 103 -21.62 -10.67 33.62
CA VAL A 103 -22.01 -9.31 34.05
C VAL A 103 -23.42 -9.29 34.65
N ALA A 104 -24.38 -9.96 34.01
CA ALA A 104 -25.75 -10.02 34.48
C ALA A 104 -25.85 -10.70 35.85
N GLN A 105 -25.13 -11.80 36.03
CA GLN A 105 -25.05 -12.52 37.29
C GLN A 105 -24.40 -11.67 38.39
N HIS A 106 -23.31 -10.96 38.08
CA HIS A 106 -22.60 -10.11 39.06
C HIS A 106 -23.41 -8.87 39.45
N ALA A 107 -24.13 -8.25 38.50
CA ALA A 107 -24.99 -7.09 38.76
C ALA A 107 -26.37 -7.46 39.36
N GLY A 108 -26.71 -8.76 39.43
CA GLY A 108 -27.99 -9.24 39.93
C GLY A 108 -29.19 -8.87 39.05
N VAL A 109 -29.02 -8.91 37.72
CA VAL A 109 -30.06 -8.55 36.74
C VAL A 109 -30.15 -9.58 35.61
N ALA A 110 -31.19 -9.48 34.77
CA ALA A 110 -31.27 -10.30 33.57
C ALA A 110 -30.25 -9.87 32.49
N PRO A 111 -29.74 -10.78 31.64
CA PRO A 111 -28.85 -10.42 30.52
C PRO A 111 -29.44 -9.38 29.57
N SER A 112 -30.77 -9.39 29.39
CA SER A 112 -31.49 -8.38 28.61
C SER A 112 -31.36 -6.98 29.21
N THR A 113 -31.39 -6.85 30.54
CA THR A 113 -31.19 -5.60 31.29
C THR A 113 -29.79 -5.05 31.13
N VAL A 114 -28.75 -5.89 31.23
CA VAL A 114 -27.36 -5.49 30.91
C VAL A 114 -27.27 -4.97 29.49
N SER A 115 -27.91 -5.67 28.55
CA SER A 115 -27.91 -5.27 27.16
C SER A 115 -28.66 -3.94 26.91
N TYR A 116 -29.71 -3.62 27.67
CA TYR A 116 -30.39 -2.32 27.63
C TYR A 116 -29.58 -1.19 28.27
N VAL A 117 -28.84 -1.48 29.35
CA VAL A 117 -27.92 -0.51 29.95
C VAL A 117 -26.80 -0.15 28.97
N LEU A 118 -26.27 -1.14 28.24
CA LEU A 118 -25.22 -0.95 27.23
C LEU A 118 -25.73 -0.25 25.96
N SER A 119 -26.98 -0.50 25.54
CA SER A 119 -27.55 0.10 24.31
C SER A 119 -28.25 1.43 24.54
N GLY A 120 -28.69 1.74 25.76
CA GLY A 120 -29.52 2.90 26.07
C GLY A 120 -30.95 2.83 25.50
N SER A 121 -31.37 1.69 24.94
CA SER A 121 -32.62 1.58 24.16
C SER A 121 -33.91 1.53 24.99
N ARG A 122 -33.81 1.58 26.32
CA ARG A 122 -34.95 1.63 27.25
C ARG A 122 -34.56 2.43 28.48
N SER A 123 -35.52 3.13 29.08
CA SER A 123 -35.32 3.77 30.38
C SER A 123 -35.08 2.71 31.45
N ILE A 124 -33.92 2.78 32.10
CA ILE A 124 -33.47 1.94 33.21
C ILE A 124 -33.13 2.90 34.35
N SER A 125 -33.46 2.53 35.59
CA SER A 125 -33.14 3.34 36.77
C SER A 125 -31.63 3.59 36.87
N GLU A 126 -31.24 4.76 37.38
CA GLU A 126 -29.82 5.07 37.58
C GLU A 126 -29.14 4.04 38.50
N GLU A 127 -29.86 3.57 39.52
CA GLU A 127 -29.35 2.55 40.44
C GLU A 127 -28.98 1.25 39.72
N THR A 128 -29.85 0.74 38.83
CA THR A 128 -29.55 -0.46 38.04
C THR A 128 -28.44 -0.19 37.02
N ARG A 129 -28.38 1.01 36.45
CA ARG A 129 -27.32 1.40 35.51
C ARG A 129 -25.94 1.43 36.19
N THR A 130 -25.87 1.96 37.41
CA THR A 130 -24.65 2.00 38.22
C THR A 130 -24.17 0.59 38.54
N ARG A 131 -25.05 -0.29 39.06
CA ARG A 131 -24.70 -1.69 39.37
C ARG A 131 -24.15 -2.46 38.17
N VAL A 132 -24.73 -2.24 36.98
CA VAL A 132 -24.24 -2.89 35.75
C VAL A 132 -22.88 -2.33 35.32
N ARG A 133 -22.63 -1.02 35.45
CA ARG A 133 -21.32 -0.42 35.13
C ARG A 133 -20.22 -0.91 36.07
N GLU A 134 -20.50 -0.95 37.37
CA GLU A 134 -19.56 -1.49 38.37
C GLU A 134 -19.22 -2.97 38.07
N ALA A 135 -20.22 -3.78 37.73
CA ALA A 135 -20.01 -5.17 37.34
C ALA A 135 -19.18 -5.31 36.05
N ILE A 136 -19.32 -4.38 35.11
CA ILE A 136 -18.51 -4.35 33.88
C ILE A 136 -17.05 -4.06 34.20
N ASP A 137 -16.80 -3.06 35.06
CA ASP A 137 -15.46 -2.63 35.44
C ASP A 137 -14.74 -3.71 36.25
N VAL A 138 -15.43 -4.33 37.22
CA VAL A 138 -14.89 -5.42 38.06
C VAL A 138 -14.54 -6.65 37.22
N LEU A 139 -15.35 -6.99 36.23
CA LEU A 139 -15.14 -8.19 35.40
C LEU A 139 -14.25 -7.93 34.17
N GLY A 140 -13.84 -6.68 33.93
CA GLY A 140 -13.15 -6.30 32.70
C GLY A 140 -13.95 -6.65 31.44
N TYR A 141 -15.27 -6.55 31.51
CA TYR A 141 -16.15 -6.94 30.40
C TYR A 141 -16.10 -5.91 29.28
N HIS A 142 -15.64 -6.33 28.10
CA HIS A 142 -15.78 -5.55 26.88
C HIS A 142 -16.90 -6.12 26.02
N PRO A 143 -17.95 -5.35 25.68
CA PRO A 143 -19.00 -5.84 24.81
C PRO A 143 -18.40 -6.19 23.44
N ARG A 144 -18.45 -7.47 23.08
CA ARG A 144 -17.98 -7.97 21.79
C ARG A 144 -18.66 -7.20 20.67
N ALA A 145 -17.89 -6.68 19.73
CA ALA A 145 -18.41 -5.91 18.60
C ALA A 145 -19.59 -6.63 17.91
N SER A 146 -19.48 -7.95 17.73
CA SER A 146 -20.54 -8.82 17.18
C SER A 146 -21.90 -8.75 17.90
N ALA A 147 -21.93 -8.60 19.23
CA ALA A 147 -23.18 -8.46 19.98
C ALA A 147 -23.81 -7.07 19.85
N ARG A 148 -22.99 -6.05 19.52
CA ARG A 148 -23.41 -4.68 19.22
C ARG A 148 -23.95 -4.56 17.79
N THR A 149 -23.27 -5.20 16.84
CA THR A 149 -23.66 -5.31 15.42
C THR A 149 -25.04 -5.95 15.26
N LEU A 150 -25.29 -7.05 15.96
CA LEU A 150 -26.57 -7.79 15.90
C LEU A 150 -27.77 -6.98 16.42
N ARG A 151 -27.56 -5.98 17.29
CA ARG A 151 -28.63 -5.11 17.81
C ARG A 151 -28.74 -3.77 17.08
N ALA A 152 -27.63 -3.23 16.57
CA ALA A 152 -27.59 -1.93 15.89
C ALA A 152 -27.82 -2.02 14.37
N GLY A 153 -27.75 -3.22 13.78
CA GLY A 153 -27.87 -3.43 12.34
C GLY A 153 -26.70 -2.84 11.52
N ARG A 154 -25.63 -2.40 12.20
CA ARG A 154 -24.44 -1.77 11.62
C ARG A 154 -23.18 -2.21 12.33
N THR A 155 -22.17 -2.55 11.55
CA THR A 155 -20.81 -2.95 11.98
C THR A 155 -19.95 -1.75 12.31
N ARG A 156 -20.23 -0.57 11.72
CA ARG A 156 -19.31 0.57 11.67
C ARG A 156 -17.95 0.19 11.10
N VAL A 157 -17.96 -0.66 10.09
CA VAL A 157 -16.76 -1.05 9.35
C VAL A 157 -16.95 -0.74 7.87
N ILE A 158 -15.95 -0.11 7.26
CA ILE A 158 -15.85 0.01 5.80
C ILE A 158 -14.79 -0.98 5.34
N ALA A 159 -15.10 -1.80 4.34
CA ALA A 159 -14.13 -2.67 3.72
C ALA A 159 -13.37 -1.95 2.60
N LEU A 160 -12.06 -2.03 2.55
CA LEU A 160 -11.26 -1.57 1.41
C LEU A 160 -10.76 -2.78 0.62
N ALA A 161 -11.28 -2.94 -0.60
CA ALA A 161 -10.86 -3.98 -1.53
C ALA A 161 -9.62 -3.50 -2.31
N VAL A 162 -8.45 -3.87 -1.81
CA VAL A 162 -7.15 -3.57 -2.43
C VAL A 162 -6.83 -4.67 -3.45
N PRO A 163 -6.53 -4.33 -4.71
CA PRO A 163 -6.14 -5.31 -5.71
C PRO A 163 -4.84 -6.02 -5.27
N ARG A 164 -4.84 -7.35 -5.29
CA ARG A 164 -3.61 -8.12 -5.11
C ARG A 164 -3.08 -8.52 -6.49
N ALA A 165 -2.12 -7.75 -7.02
CA ALA A 165 -1.33 -8.21 -8.17
C ALA A 165 -0.17 -9.07 -7.66
N ALA A 166 0.09 -10.21 -8.30
CA ALA A 166 1.26 -11.01 -7.98
C ALA A 166 2.54 -10.23 -8.33
N GLY A 167 3.42 -10.01 -7.35
CA GLY A 167 4.78 -9.49 -7.57
C GLY A 167 4.98 -7.98 -7.48
N LEU A 168 3.93 -7.16 -7.36
CA LEU A 168 4.05 -5.69 -7.28
C LEU A 168 3.17 -5.15 -6.16
N GLN A 169 3.75 -5.02 -4.96
CA GLN A 169 3.14 -4.25 -3.88
C GLN A 169 3.50 -2.79 -4.11
N ARG A 170 2.52 -1.96 -4.49
CA ARG A 170 2.78 -0.56 -4.83
C ARG A 170 2.76 0.27 -3.55
N SER A 171 3.74 1.14 -3.37
CA SER A 171 3.80 2.11 -2.26
C SER A 171 2.49 2.90 -2.13
N VAL A 172 1.84 3.19 -3.26
CA VAL A 172 0.55 3.89 -3.33
C VAL A 172 -0.59 3.13 -2.64
N ASP A 173 -0.61 1.80 -2.68
CA ASP A 173 -1.71 1.00 -2.13
C ASP A 173 -1.75 1.13 -0.60
N GLY A 174 -0.58 1.16 0.05
CA GLY A 174 -0.45 1.40 1.49
C GLY A 174 -0.87 2.82 1.87
N ARG A 175 -0.55 3.82 1.05
CA ARG A 175 -0.97 5.21 1.29
C ARG A 175 -2.49 5.36 1.19
N PHE A 176 -3.14 4.75 0.20
CA PHE A 176 -4.59 4.72 0.15
C PHE A 176 -5.20 4.03 1.36
N ALA A 177 -4.64 2.90 1.83
CA ALA A 177 -5.15 2.22 3.02
C ALA A 177 -5.11 3.11 4.26
N ILE A 178 -4.02 3.86 4.48
CA ILE A 178 -3.89 4.79 5.59
C ILE A 178 -4.89 5.95 5.46
N ASP A 179 -4.90 6.65 4.32
CA ASP A 179 -5.74 7.83 4.15
C ASP A 179 -7.25 7.48 4.16
N VAL A 180 -7.65 6.29 3.66
CA VAL A 180 -9.01 5.77 3.79
C VAL A 180 -9.33 5.42 5.24
N SER A 181 -8.38 4.83 5.97
CA SER A 181 -8.56 4.52 7.39
C SER A 181 -8.77 5.80 8.21
N ASP A 182 -7.98 6.83 7.97
CA ASP A 182 -8.10 8.12 8.66
C ASP A 182 -9.45 8.78 8.36
N ALA A 183 -9.87 8.78 7.08
CA ALA A 183 -11.18 9.29 6.68
C ALA A 183 -12.34 8.49 7.30
N ALA A 184 -12.22 7.17 7.39
CA ALA A 184 -13.23 6.30 7.99
C ALA A 184 -13.35 6.58 9.50
N ASN A 185 -12.21 6.71 10.19
CA ASN A 185 -12.14 7.03 11.62
C ASN A 185 -12.85 8.35 11.95
N LEU A 186 -12.67 9.38 11.12
CA LEU A 186 -13.36 10.67 11.27
C LEU A 186 -14.90 10.55 11.16
N LEU A 187 -15.38 9.54 10.44
CA LEU A 187 -16.80 9.22 10.29
C LEU A 187 -17.29 8.17 11.30
N GLY A 188 -16.42 7.72 12.22
CA GLY A 188 -16.74 6.70 13.23
C GLY A 188 -16.80 5.27 12.70
N TYR A 189 -16.10 4.98 11.60
CA TYR A 189 -15.93 3.66 11.02
C TYR A 189 -14.50 3.13 11.20
N ASP A 190 -14.36 1.84 11.47
CA ASP A 190 -13.09 1.11 11.35
C ASP A 190 -12.88 0.63 9.90
N LEU A 191 -11.63 0.31 9.54
CA LEU A 191 -11.27 -0.20 8.21
C LEU A 191 -11.00 -1.71 8.22
N LEU A 192 -11.62 -2.45 7.29
CA LEU A 192 -11.31 -3.85 7.00
C LEU A 192 -10.61 -3.98 5.64
N LEU A 193 -9.37 -4.46 5.61
CA LEU A 193 -8.65 -4.71 4.36
C LEU A 193 -9.05 -6.05 3.73
N SER A 194 -9.45 -6.03 2.46
CA SER A 194 -9.74 -7.22 1.66
C SER A 194 -8.78 -7.32 0.48
N THR A 195 -7.94 -8.35 0.47
CA THR A 195 -6.84 -8.57 -0.50
C THR A 195 -6.99 -9.87 -1.29
N SER A 196 -8.23 -10.20 -1.64
CA SER A 196 -8.58 -11.42 -2.38
C SER A 196 -7.90 -11.47 -3.76
N GLN A 197 -7.44 -12.65 -4.17
CA GLN A 197 -6.91 -12.89 -5.52
C GLN A 197 -8.03 -12.81 -6.56
N ASP A 198 -9.17 -13.45 -6.25
CA ASP A 198 -10.41 -13.21 -6.97
C ASP A 198 -11.08 -11.97 -6.38
N LYS A 199 -11.06 -10.87 -7.14
CA LYS A 199 -11.61 -9.59 -6.73
C LYS A 199 -13.11 -9.65 -6.47
N ALA A 200 -13.87 -10.31 -7.35
CA ALA A 200 -15.32 -10.36 -7.27
C ALA A 200 -15.77 -11.23 -6.09
N GLU A 201 -15.16 -12.40 -5.93
CA GLU A 201 -15.43 -13.27 -4.79
C GLU A 201 -15.01 -12.63 -3.46
N GLY A 202 -13.91 -11.86 -3.46
CA GLY A 202 -13.49 -11.10 -2.29
C GLY A 202 -14.54 -10.11 -1.81
N VAL A 203 -15.17 -9.39 -2.74
CA VAL A 203 -16.25 -8.43 -2.44
C VAL A 203 -17.54 -9.16 -2.05
N ARG A 204 -17.90 -10.24 -2.77
CA ARG A 204 -19.06 -11.08 -2.44
C ARG A 204 -18.99 -11.60 -1.01
N ARG A 205 -17.84 -12.14 -0.61
CA ARG A 205 -17.61 -12.63 0.75
C ARG A 205 -17.79 -11.52 1.79
N VAL A 206 -17.23 -10.34 1.56
CA VAL A 206 -17.39 -9.20 2.48
C VAL A 206 -18.87 -8.84 2.62
N ALA A 207 -19.56 -8.64 1.49
CA ALA A 207 -20.98 -8.27 1.48
C ALA A 207 -21.87 -9.29 2.21
N LEU A 208 -21.63 -10.59 2.02
CA LEU A 208 -22.42 -11.65 2.65
C LEU A 208 -22.04 -11.94 4.10
N SER A 209 -20.82 -11.59 4.52
CA SER A 209 -20.31 -11.93 5.86
C SER A 209 -20.89 -11.08 6.99
N GLY A 210 -21.48 -9.91 6.66
CA GLY A 210 -21.90 -8.93 7.66
C GLY A 210 -20.73 -8.35 8.47
N LEU A 211 -19.50 -8.39 7.93
CA LEU A 211 -18.30 -7.84 8.57
C LEU A 211 -18.10 -6.34 8.29
N ALA A 212 -18.77 -5.80 7.27
CA ALA A 212 -18.69 -4.40 6.88
C ALA A 212 -20.07 -3.87 6.44
N ASP A 213 -20.27 -2.56 6.62
CA ASP A 213 -21.48 -1.85 6.22
C ASP A 213 -21.40 -1.33 4.78
N ALA A 214 -20.18 -1.10 4.28
CA ALA A 214 -19.91 -0.66 2.92
C ALA A 214 -18.55 -1.14 2.43
N ALA A 215 -18.29 -1.00 1.13
CA ALA A 215 -16.97 -1.19 0.53
C ALA A 215 -16.45 0.01 -0.26
N VAL A 216 -15.14 0.23 -0.21
CA VAL A 216 -14.38 1.01 -1.18
C VAL A 216 -13.66 0.03 -2.10
N LEU A 217 -13.90 0.14 -3.41
CA LEU A 217 -13.28 -0.72 -4.42
C LEU A 217 -12.16 0.04 -5.11
N MET A 218 -10.91 -0.39 -4.91
CA MET A 218 -9.74 0.29 -5.47
C MET A 218 -9.25 -0.34 -6.78
N ALA A 219 -8.61 0.51 -7.60
CA ALA A 219 -8.06 0.20 -8.91
C ALA A 219 -9.13 -0.45 -9.78
N VAL A 220 -10.10 0.34 -10.20
CA VAL A 220 -11.24 -0.13 -10.98
C VAL A 220 -10.87 -0.41 -12.43
N ASP A 221 -11.39 -1.52 -12.95
CA ASP A 221 -11.33 -1.89 -14.37
C ASP A 221 -12.40 -1.11 -15.16
N MET A 222 -12.24 -0.93 -16.47
CA MET A 222 -13.30 -0.30 -17.28
C MET A 222 -14.63 -1.06 -17.15
N GLU A 223 -14.56 -2.39 -17.25
CA GLU A 223 -15.67 -3.31 -17.01
C GLU A 223 -15.33 -4.16 -15.78
N ASP A 224 -15.65 -3.63 -14.60
CA ASP A 224 -15.26 -4.23 -13.31
C ASP A 224 -16.37 -5.13 -12.74
N SER A 225 -16.12 -6.44 -12.73
CA SER A 225 -17.09 -7.44 -12.25
C SER A 225 -17.48 -7.28 -10.77
N ARG A 226 -16.69 -6.55 -9.96
CA ARG A 226 -17.08 -6.26 -8.58
C ARG A 226 -18.29 -5.33 -8.50
N ILE A 227 -18.51 -4.49 -9.52
CA ILE A 227 -19.66 -3.58 -9.59
C ILE A 227 -20.95 -4.38 -9.68
N ASP A 228 -20.97 -5.42 -10.52
CA ASP A 228 -22.14 -6.31 -10.64
C ASP A 228 -22.46 -7.01 -9.32
N VAL A 229 -21.43 -7.48 -8.61
CA VAL A 229 -21.59 -8.13 -7.30
C VAL A 229 -22.22 -7.20 -6.26
N VAL A 230 -21.72 -5.96 -6.12
CA VAL A 230 -22.28 -5.04 -5.13
C VAL A 230 -23.70 -4.60 -5.50
N ARG A 231 -24.02 -4.47 -6.79
CA ARG A 231 -25.38 -4.18 -7.26
C ARG A 231 -26.34 -5.35 -7.01
N GLU A 232 -25.94 -6.57 -7.36
CA GLU A 232 -26.69 -7.81 -7.12
C GLU A 232 -27.06 -7.97 -5.63
N LEU A 233 -26.10 -7.68 -4.75
CA LEU A 233 -26.26 -7.83 -3.31
C LEU A 233 -26.82 -6.58 -2.63
N ALA A 234 -27.11 -5.51 -3.38
CA ALA A 234 -27.46 -4.18 -2.86
C ALA A 234 -26.51 -3.71 -1.75
N PHE A 235 -25.23 -4.05 -1.86
CA PHE A 235 -24.21 -3.74 -0.87
C PHE A 235 -23.65 -2.32 -1.12
N PRO A 236 -23.71 -1.41 -0.13
CA PRO A 236 -23.20 -0.05 -0.31
C PRO A 236 -21.73 -0.03 -0.72
N ALA A 237 -21.41 0.69 -1.80
CA ALA A 237 -20.03 0.78 -2.27
C ALA A 237 -19.71 2.10 -2.98
N ALA A 238 -18.43 2.47 -2.97
CA ALA A 238 -17.86 3.54 -3.78
C ALA A 238 -16.52 3.10 -4.39
N LEU A 239 -16.09 3.79 -5.42
CA LEU A 239 -14.95 3.38 -6.25
C LEU A 239 -13.78 4.37 -6.17
N ILE A 240 -12.56 3.85 -6.11
CA ILE A 240 -11.35 4.59 -6.47
C ILE A 240 -10.96 4.14 -7.88
N GLY A 241 -11.29 4.99 -8.85
CA GLY A 241 -11.19 4.71 -10.27
C GLY A 241 -12.53 4.85 -10.99
N ARG A 242 -12.47 5.39 -12.20
CA ARG A 242 -13.65 5.69 -13.04
C ARG A 242 -14.03 4.51 -13.96
N PRO A 243 -15.17 3.81 -13.74
CA PRO A 243 -15.59 2.71 -14.62
C PRO A 243 -16.08 3.21 -16.00
N ALA A 244 -16.43 2.29 -16.90
CA ALA A 244 -17.05 2.62 -18.18
C ALA A 244 -18.51 3.09 -18.01
N ASP A 245 -19.30 2.37 -17.22
CA ASP A 245 -20.61 2.83 -16.76
C ASP A 245 -20.42 3.74 -15.53
N GLU A 246 -20.17 5.02 -15.79
CA GLU A 246 -19.89 6.01 -14.75
C GLU A 246 -21.07 6.21 -13.79
N ALA A 247 -22.29 5.86 -14.20
CA ALA A 247 -23.49 5.97 -13.36
C ALA A 247 -23.70 4.75 -12.44
N ALA A 248 -22.91 3.67 -12.60
CA ALA A 248 -23.13 2.43 -11.87
C ALA A 248 -22.97 2.58 -10.35
N LEU A 249 -21.96 3.34 -9.91
CA LEU A 249 -21.61 3.58 -8.50
C LEU A 249 -20.89 4.93 -8.34
N PRO A 250 -20.95 5.57 -7.17
CA PRO A 250 -20.17 6.77 -6.88
C PRO A 250 -18.67 6.46 -6.94
N TRP A 251 -17.88 7.41 -7.44
CA TRP A 251 -16.46 7.19 -7.68
C TRP A 251 -15.63 8.45 -7.52
N THR A 252 -14.35 8.27 -7.17
CA THR A 252 -13.34 9.31 -7.19
C THR A 252 -12.16 8.85 -8.04
N ASP A 253 -11.57 9.75 -8.82
CA ASP A 253 -10.37 9.45 -9.60
C ASP A 253 -9.56 10.73 -9.90
N LEU A 254 -8.28 10.54 -10.23
CA LEU A 254 -7.51 11.56 -10.93
C LEU A 254 -7.94 11.55 -12.40
N ASP A 255 -8.03 12.72 -13.03
CA ASP A 255 -8.22 12.80 -14.47
C ASP A 255 -6.94 12.36 -15.21
N TRP A 256 -6.76 11.04 -15.36
CA TRP A 256 -5.59 10.44 -15.99
C TRP A 256 -5.46 10.82 -17.47
N GLU A 257 -6.58 11.06 -18.14
CA GLU A 257 -6.60 11.50 -19.53
C GLU A 257 -6.07 12.93 -19.64
N ALA A 258 -6.59 13.84 -18.82
CA ALA A 258 -6.06 15.21 -18.75
C ALA A 258 -4.61 15.24 -18.24
N ALA A 259 -4.23 14.37 -17.29
CA ALA A 259 -2.87 14.29 -16.75
C ALA A 259 -1.85 13.93 -17.83
N ALA A 260 -2.13 12.90 -18.63
CA ALA A 260 -1.25 12.47 -19.70
C ALA A 260 -1.20 13.49 -20.85
N ALA A 261 -2.34 14.08 -21.23
CA ALA A 261 -2.39 15.13 -22.24
C ALA A 261 -1.61 16.39 -21.79
N LEU A 262 -1.75 16.79 -20.52
CA LEU A 262 -1.00 17.89 -19.92
C LEU A 262 0.51 17.64 -19.96
N ALA A 263 0.96 16.43 -19.66
CA ALA A 263 2.38 16.08 -19.73
C ALA A 263 2.93 16.19 -21.15
N VAL A 264 2.21 15.68 -22.15
CA VAL A 264 2.61 15.82 -23.57
C VAL A 264 2.70 17.29 -23.98
N ARG A 265 1.66 18.09 -23.68
CA ARG A 265 1.68 19.54 -23.95
C ARG A 265 2.83 20.26 -23.29
N THR A 266 3.11 19.94 -22.03
CA THR A 266 4.19 20.55 -21.26
C THR A 266 5.54 20.25 -21.89
N LEU A 267 5.80 18.99 -22.24
CA LEU A 267 7.06 18.60 -22.87
C LEU A 267 7.21 19.19 -24.27
N ALA A 268 6.13 19.22 -25.06
CA ALA A 268 6.12 19.86 -26.36
C ALA A 268 6.43 21.37 -26.26
N ALA A 269 5.82 22.08 -25.30
CA ALA A 269 6.08 23.49 -25.05
C ALA A 269 7.50 23.77 -24.54
N ALA A 270 8.12 22.79 -23.85
CA ALA A 270 9.52 22.85 -23.44
C ALA A 270 10.51 22.53 -24.59
N GLY A 271 10.02 22.25 -25.80
CA GLY A 271 10.85 22.02 -27.00
C GLY A 271 11.14 20.55 -27.31
N HIS A 272 10.63 19.60 -26.53
CA HIS A 272 10.86 18.18 -26.78
C HIS A 272 10.12 17.72 -28.05
N ARG A 273 10.84 16.98 -28.90
CA ARG A 273 10.40 16.69 -30.28
C ARG A 273 9.79 15.31 -30.43
N THR A 274 10.44 14.29 -29.87
CA THR A 274 9.97 12.90 -29.86
C THR A 274 9.83 12.46 -28.42
N LEU A 275 8.67 11.91 -28.08
CA LEU A 275 8.32 11.55 -26.71
C LEU A 275 8.08 10.03 -26.62
N VAL A 276 8.41 9.47 -25.46
CA VAL A 276 8.00 8.12 -25.09
C VAL A 276 7.02 8.21 -23.94
N TYR A 277 5.89 7.52 -24.05
CA TYR A 277 4.95 7.32 -22.96
C TYR A 277 5.10 5.90 -22.45
N LEU A 278 5.70 5.74 -21.27
CA LEU A 278 5.79 4.47 -20.57
C LEU A 278 4.58 4.35 -19.65
N GLY A 279 3.58 3.59 -20.11
CA GLY A 279 2.37 3.29 -19.36
C GLY A 279 2.58 2.20 -18.30
N PRO A 280 1.50 1.82 -17.59
CA PRO A 280 1.52 0.73 -16.61
C PRO A 280 1.91 -0.62 -17.21
N THR A 281 1.93 -1.66 -16.38
CA THR A 281 2.33 -3.01 -16.79
C THR A 281 1.39 -3.60 -17.85
N ARG A 282 1.91 -4.59 -18.57
CA ARG A 282 1.10 -5.38 -19.52
C ARG A 282 -0.13 -6.00 -18.85
N SER A 283 0.02 -6.46 -17.60
CA SER A 283 -1.07 -7.06 -16.84
C SER A 283 -2.20 -6.05 -16.55
N GLU A 284 -1.86 -4.79 -16.29
CA GLU A 284 -2.83 -3.72 -16.03
C GLU A 284 -3.57 -3.31 -17.30
N PHE A 285 -2.88 -3.26 -18.45
CA PHE A 285 -3.53 -3.05 -19.75
C PHE A 285 -4.44 -4.22 -20.14
N ALA A 286 -3.99 -5.46 -19.96
CA ALA A 286 -4.77 -6.65 -20.25
C ALA A 286 -6.00 -6.76 -19.35
N GLY A 287 -5.86 -6.41 -18.07
CA GLY A 287 -6.96 -6.28 -17.12
C GLY A 287 -7.83 -5.04 -17.33
N ARG A 288 -7.54 -4.22 -18.35
CA ARG A 288 -8.29 -3.01 -18.71
C ARG A 288 -8.45 -2.04 -17.52
N ARG A 289 -7.39 -1.84 -16.73
CA ARG A 289 -7.38 -0.84 -15.65
C ARG A 289 -7.76 0.53 -16.21
N SER A 290 -8.72 1.19 -15.57
CA SER A 290 -9.26 2.46 -16.07
C SER A 290 -8.19 3.53 -16.23
N TYR A 291 -7.39 3.78 -15.19
CA TYR A 291 -6.30 4.76 -15.26
C TYR A 291 -5.27 4.47 -16.35
N ALA A 292 -4.98 3.19 -16.62
CA ALA A 292 -4.00 2.80 -17.63
C ALA A 292 -4.52 3.13 -19.04
N LEU A 293 -5.79 2.78 -19.30
CA LEU A 293 -6.42 3.04 -20.59
C LEU A 293 -6.66 4.53 -20.83
N ARG A 294 -7.11 5.26 -19.81
CA ARG A 294 -7.33 6.72 -19.87
C ARG A 294 -6.04 7.50 -20.00
N GLY A 295 -5.00 7.15 -19.26
CA GLY A 295 -3.66 7.74 -19.41
C GLY A 295 -3.11 7.54 -20.83
N ARG A 296 -3.23 6.32 -21.39
CA ARG A 296 -2.84 6.05 -22.77
C ARG A 296 -3.66 6.86 -23.78
N ALA A 297 -4.97 7.01 -23.57
CA ALA A 297 -5.83 7.83 -24.42
C ALA A 297 -5.40 9.31 -24.36
N GLY A 298 -5.17 9.86 -23.17
CA GLY A 298 -4.69 11.22 -22.97
C GLY A 298 -3.33 11.49 -23.60
N ALA A 299 -2.40 10.55 -23.52
CA ALA A 299 -1.10 10.65 -24.19
C ALA A 299 -1.24 10.73 -25.72
N ARG A 300 -2.16 9.95 -26.31
CA ARG A 300 -2.45 9.99 -27.75
C ARG A 300 -3.14 11.29 -28.16
N ALA A 301 -4.14 11.73 -27.40
CA ALA A 301 -4.81 13.01 -27.64
C ALA A 301 -3.83 14.19 -27.57
N GLY A 302 -2.95 14.21 -26.57
CA GLY A 302 -1.89 15.22 -26.48
C GLY A 302 -0.89 15.16 -27.65
N ALA A 303 -0.59 13.97 -28.16
CA ALA A 303 0.27 13.78 -29.34
C ALA A 303 -0.36 14.42 -30.60
N GLU A 304 -1.65 14.17 -30.81
CA GLU A 304 -2.44 14.73 -31.91
C GLU A 304 -2.53 16.26 -31.80
N GLU A 305 -2.87 16.78 -30.61
CA GLU A 305 -2.98 18.21 -30.33
C GLU A 305 -1.67 18.96 -30.61
N THR A 306 -0.54 18.41 -30.14
CA THR A 306 0.77 19.05 -30.25
C THR A 306 1.50 18.73 -31.55
N ARG A 307 0.98 17.80 -32.36
CA ARG A 307 1.63 17.20 -33.53
C ARG A 307 3.02 16.66 -33.21
N ARG A 308 3.19 16.05 -32.03
CA ARG A 308 4.44 15.42 -31.60
C ARG A 308 4.34 13.90 -31.66
N PRO A 309 5.34 13.20 -32.22
CA PRO A 309 5.38 11.74 -32.15
C PRO A 309 5.51 11.28 -30.69
N VAL A 310 4.55 10.45 -30.24
CA VAL A 310 4.55 9.80 -28.93
C VAL A 310 4.56 8.28 -29.12
N ARG A 311 5.62 7.62 -28.67
CA ARG A 311 5.73 6.15 -28.66
C ARG A 311 5.15 5.62 -27.35
N VAL A 312 4.04 4.88 -27.42
CA VAL A 312 3.40 4.29 -26.23
C VAL A 312 3.98 2.91 -25.96
N LEU A 313 4.51 2.71 -24.76
CA LEU A 313 5.04 1.45 -24.26
C LEU A 313 4.29 0.98 -23.02
N GLU A 314 4.37 -0.31 -22.76
CA GLU A 314 3.96 -0.94 -21.50
C GLU A 314 5.22 -1.22 -20.67
N THR A 315 5.13 -1.00 -19.35
CA THR A 315 6.23 -1.31 -18.42
C THR A 315 6.41 -2.82 -18.27
N PRO A 316 7.59 -3.39 -18.56
CA PRO A 316 7.90 -4.77 -18.23
C PRO A 316 8.00 -4.99 -16.72
N ASP A 317 7.66 -6.21 -16.27
CA ASP A 317 7.75 -6.59 -14.85
C ASP A 317 9.20 -6.87 -14.39
N ASP A 318 10.16 -6.82 -15.32
CA ASP A 318 11.59 -7.09 -15.08
C ASP A 318 12.49 -5.95 -15.57
N GLY A 319 13.48 -5.59 -14.75
CA GLY A 319 14.39 -4.46 -14.99
C GLY A 319 15.24 -4.58 -16.26
N PRO A 320 15.86 -5.74 -16.56
CA PRO A 320 16.64 -5.91 -17.79
C PRO A 320 15.81 -5.70 -19.06
N ARG A 321 14.57 -6.23 -19.11
CA ARG A 321 13.67 -6.02 -20.23
C ARG A 321 13.14 -4.60 -20.30
N LEU A 322 12.92 -3.93 -19.16
CA LEU A 322 12.63 -2.51 -19.13
C LEU A 322 13.77 -1.70 -19.77
N ALA A 323 15.02 -1.92 -19.35
CA ALA A 323 16.17 -1.23 -19.91
C ALA A 323 16.33 -1.49 -21.43
N HIS A 324 16.12 -2.73 -21.88
CA HIS A 324 16.14 -3.08 -23.29
C HIS A 324 15.04 -2.33 -24.08
N ARG A 325 13.78 -2.35 -23.61
CA ARG A 325 12.67 -1.63 -24.25
C ARG A 325 12.87 -0.12 -24.26
N LEU A 326 13.38 0.44 -23.17
CA LEU A 326 13.70 1.87 -23.11
C LEU A 326 14.79 2.23 -24.12
N ARG A 327 15.85 1.42 -24.24
CA ARG A 327 16.90 1.64 -25.25
C ARG A 327 16.34 1.68 -26.66
N GLU A 328 15.49 0.72 -27.02
CA GLU A 328 14.85 0.67 -28.35
C GLU A 328 13.93 1.86 -28.60
N ALA A 329 13.10 2.21 -27.61
CA ALA A 329 12.13 3.28 -27.76
C ALA A 329 12.73 4.68 -27.69
N ILE A 330 13.85 4.86 -26.98
CA ILE A 330 14.61 6.13 -26.98
C ILE A 330 15.39 6.24 -28.29
N GLY A 331 16.07 5.17 -28.70
CA GLY A 331 16.87 5.14 -29.92
C GLY A 331 18.12 6.03 -29.87
N THR A 332 18.88 6.03 -30.95
CA THR A 332 20.08 6.87 -31.12
C THR A 332 20.02 7.62 -32.47
N GLY A 333 20.64 8.80 -32.53
CA GLY A 333 20.71 9.61 -33.75
C GLY A 333 19.48 10.50 -33.99
N PRO A 334 19.32 11.05 -35.22
CA PRO A 334 18.23 11.96 -35.55
C PRO A 334 16.85 11.34 -35.30
N GLY A 335 16.02 12.04 -34.51
CA GLY A 335 14.67 11.57 -34.17
C GLY A 335 14.59 10.67 -32.94
N CYS A 336 15.69 10.51 -32.18
CA CYS A 336 15.67 9.90 -30.85
C CYS A 336 14.67 10.62 -29.91
N ALA A 337 14.18 9.89 -28.91
CA ALA A 337 13.30 10.47 -27.91
C ALA A 337 14.08 11.47 -27.05
N THR A 338 13.49 12.64 -26.86
CA THR A 338 14.06 13.71 -26.02
C THR A 338 13.38 13.79 -24.65
N ALA A 339 12.27 13.08 -24.46
CA ALA A 339 11.59 12.99 -23.17
C ALA A 339 10.81 11.69 -22.99
N LEU A 340 10.63 11.32 -21.72
CA LEU A 340 9.93 10.14 -21.24
C LEU A 340 8.86 10.55 -20.23
N ILE A 341 7.62 10.17 -20.50
CA ILE A 341 6.49 10.26 -19.57
C ILE A 341 6.34 8.91 -18.90
N VAL A 342 6.31 8.87 -17.57
CA VAL A 342 6.21 7.63 -16.79
C VAL A 342 4.88 7.61 -16.03
N GLN A 343 3.94 6.76 -16.43
CA GLN A 343 2.70 6.51 -15.68
C GLN A 343 2.84 5.26 -14.81
N HIS A 344 3.70 5.34 -13.79
CA HIS A 344 3.83 4.31 -12.77
C HIS A 344 4.62 4.85 -11.56
N PRO A 345 4.27 4.49 -10.30
CA PRO A 345 4.90 5.09 -9.12
C PRO A 345 6.35 4.68 -8.85
N SER A 346 6.94 3.74 -9.60
CA SER A 346 8.37 3.39 -9.42
C SER A 346 9.29 4.21 -10.32
N ALA A 347 9.30 5.54 -10.12
CA ALA A 347 10.27 6.42 -10.78
C ALA A 347 11.71 5.90 -10.59
N ASP A 348 12.03 5.35 -9.41
CA ASP A 348 13.32 4.72 -9.10
C ASP A 348 13.72 3.62 -10.08
N HIS A 349 12.78 2.75 -10.45
CA HIS A 349 13.08 1.61 -11.31
C HIS A 349 13.38 2.09 -12.74
N VAL A 350 12.65 3.11 -13.21
CA VAL A 350 12.91 3.73 -14.51
C VAL A 350 14.23 4.49 -14.50
N LEU A 351 14.51 5.29 -13.47
CA LEU A 351 15.77 6.03 -13.35
C LEU A 351 16.97 5.08 -13.26
N SER A 352 16.83 3.96 -12.55
CA SER A 352 17.86 2.92 -12.48
C SER A 352 18.12 2.29 -13.86
N ALA A 353 17.05 2.01 -14.62
CA ALA A 353 17.16 1.50 -15.98
C ALA A 353 17.83 2.52 -16.90
N LEU A 354 17.48 3.82 -16.84
CA LEU A 354 18.13 4.88 -17.60
C LEU A 354 19.61 5.03 -17.25
N THR A 355 19.95 4.94 -15.96
CA THR A 355 21.34 4.98 -15.48
C THR A 355 22.15 3.80 -16.02
N ALA A 356 21.57 2.60 -16.06
CA ALA A 356 22.20 1.43 -16.66
C ALA A 356 22.37 1.55 -18.19
N LEU A 357 21.62 2.44 -18.84
CA LEU A 357 21.82 2.82 -20.25
C LEU A 357 22.85 3.94 -20.44
N GLY A 358 23.38 4.52 -19.35
CA GLY A 358 24.29 5.65 -19.39
C GLY A 358 23.62 7.00 -19.68
N LEU A 359 22.30 7.11 -19.48
CA LEU A 359 21.53 8.33 -19.71
C LEU A 359 21.34 9.12 -18.41
N HIS A 360 21.60 10.42 -18.45
CA HIS A 360 21.37 11.35 -17.35
C HIS A 360 20.04 12.10 -17.52
N VAL A 361 19.38 12.36 -16.39
CA VAL A 361 18.11 13.07 -16.32
C VAL A 361 18.34 14.37 -15.54
N PRO A 362 18.05 15.55 -16.12
CA PRO A 362 17.35 15.78 -17.40
C PRO A 362 18.27 15.97 -18.63
N GLU A 363 19.60 15.86 -18.50
CA GLU A 363 20.56 16.32 -19.52
C GLU A 363 20.44 15.59 -20.86
N ASP A 364 20.31 14.26 -20.82
CA ASP A 364 20.21 13.40 -22.01
C ASP A 364 18.74 13.08 -22.35
N LEU A 365 17.89 12.97 -21.33
CA LEU A 365 16.48 12.65 -21.47
C LEU A 365 15.66 13.31 -20.36
N ALA A 366 14.70 14.16 -20.72
CA ALA A 366 13.76 14.70 -19.74
C ALA A 366 12.79 13.63 -19.27
N VAL A 367 12.48 13.59 -17.97
CA VAL A 367 11.51 12.63 -17.40
C VAL A 367 10.39 13.39 -16.69
N LEU A 368 9.14 13.03 -16.98
CA LEU A 368 7.96 13.56 -16.31
C LEU A 368 7.12 12.39 -15.77
N VAL A 369 6.84 12.40 -14.46
CA VAL A 369 6.13 11.31 -13.78
C VAL A 369 4.64 11.63 -13.62
N LEU A 370 3.74 10.68 -13.87
CA LEU A 370 2.31 10.82 -13.65
C LEU A 370 1.86 10.02 -12.44
N GLY A 371 1.04 10.64 -11.59
CA GLY A 371 0.42 9.96 -10.46
C GLY A 371 1.39 9.59 -9.35
N SER A 372 2.40 10.41 -9.12
CA SER A 372 3.36 10.24 -8.02
C SER A 372 2.80 10.74 -6.71
N LEU A 373 3.18 10.10 -5.60
CA LEU A 373 2.92 10.66 -4.28
C LEU A 373 3.72 11.98 -4.13
N PRO A 374 3.10 13.07 -3.63
CA PRO A 374 3.80 14.34 -3.47
C PRO A 374 5.03 14.23 -2.56
N ASP A 375 5.04 13.26 -1.64
CA ASP A 375 6.08 12.96 -0.67
C ASP A 375 7.12 11.93 -1.08
N ASP A 376 6.99 11.34 -2.27
CA ASP A 376 8.00 10.44 -2.82
C ASP A 376 9.33 11.19 -3.09
N PRO A 377 10.45 10.82 -2.44
CA PRO A 377 11.69 11.59 -2.49
C PRO A 377 12.32 11.63 -3.89
N THR A 378 12.12 10.58 -4.69
CA THR A 378 12.64 10.49 -6.05
C THR A 378 11.78 11.30 -7.00
N ALA A 379 10.47 11.08 -7.00
CA ALA A 379 9.54 11.81 -7.85
C ALA A 379 9.56 13.31 -7.50
N ARG A 380 9.76 13.70 -6.24
CA ARG A 380 9.92 15.11 -5.82
C ARG A 380 11.03 15.85 -6.56
N ARG A 381 12.04 15.17 -7.09
CA ARG A 381 13.15 15.76 -7.86
C ARG A 381 12.82 15.94 -9.35
N LEU A 382 11.78 15.26 -9.83
CA LEU A 382 11.34 15.31 -11.22
C LEU A 382 10.13 16.26 -11.39
N PRO A 383 9.91 16.78 -12.61
CA PRO A 383 8.59 17.25 -13.04
C PRO A 383 7.56 16.13 -12.89
N ARG A 384 6.41 16.42 -12.29
CA ARG A 384 5.41 15.38 -12.00
C ARG A 384 3.99 15.89 -11.91
N VAL A 385 3.03 15.04 -12.23
CA VAL A 385 1.62 15.22 -11.86
C VAL A 385 1.37 14.49 -10.54
N ASP A 386 0.95 15.24 -9.53
CA ASP A 386 0.71 14.72 -8.18
C ASP A 386 -0.55 13.83 -8.15
N LEU A 387 -0.50 12.70 -7.44
CA LEU A 387 -1.67 11.89 -7.12
C LEU A 387 -2.28 12.38 -5.79
N PRO A 388 -3.49 12.95 -5.79
CA PRO A 388 -4.09 13.56 -4.60
C PRO A 388 -4.77 12.50 -3.71
N VAL A 389 -3.99 11.54 -3.20
CA VAL A 389 -4.50 10.37 -2.45
C VAL A 389 -5.41 10.79 -1.28
N HIS A 390 -5.01 11.78 -0.50
CA HIS A 390 -5.80 12.28 0.63
C HIS A 390 -7.20 12.75 0.19
N THR A 391 -7.28 13.55 -0.88
CA THR A 391 -8.55 14.04 -1.43
C THR A 391 -9.41 12.88 -1.94
N LEU A 392 -8.82 11.96 -2.71
CA LEU A 392 -9.53 10.81 -3.27
C LEU A 392 -10.05 9.86 -2.17
N ALA A 393 -9.23 9.59 -1.15
CA ALA A 393 -9.53 8.73 -0.02
C ALA A 393 -10.59 9.33 0.90
N SER A 394 -10.49 10.62 1.21
CA SER A 394 -11.50 11.33 2.02
C SER A 394 -12.87 11.28 1.34
N GLU A 395 -12.92 11.63 0.06
CA GLU A 395 -14.17 11.70 -0.67
C GLU A 395 -14.79 10.32 -0.91
N VAL A 396 -14.01 9.32 -1.35
CA VAL A 396 -14.56 7.97 -1.59
C VAL A 396 -15.09 7.33 -0.30
N THR A 397 -14.46 7.62 0.84
CA THR A 397 -14.90 7.11 2.14
C THR A 397 -16.21 7.76 2.55
N ARG A 398 -16.36 9.08 2.32
CA ARG A 398 -17.63 9.79 2.50
C ARG A 398 -18.73 9.22 1.62
N LEU A 399 -18.42 8.94 0.35
CA LEU A 399 -19.38 8.33 -0.60
C LEU A 399 -19.81 6.92 -0.15
N ALA A 400 -18.86 6.07 0.26
CA ALA A 400 -19.16 4.73 0.76
C ALA A 400 -20.02 4.77 2.04
N ALA A 401 -19.68 5.65 3.01
CA ALA A 401 -20.47 5.83 4.22
C ALA A 401 -21.88 6.37 3.91
N HIS A 402 -22.00 7.34 3.00
CA HIS A 402 -23.28 7.93 2.61
C HIS A 402 -24.21 6.90 1.94
N ALA A 403 -23.66 6.02 1.10
CA ALA A 403 -24.40 4.94 0.46
C ALA A 403 -25.08 3.99 1.46
N THR A 404 -24.60 3.91 2.70
CA THR A 404 -25.26 3.12 3.76
C THR A 404 -26.55 3.77 4.29
N THR A 405 -26.73 5.07 4.11
CA THR A 405 -27.84 5.85 4.70
C THR A 405 -28.98 6.14 3.73
N LEU A 406 -28.69 6.21 2.43
CA LEU A 406 -29.68 6.51 1.38
C LEU A 406 -29.58 5.47 0.25
N PRO A 407 -30.31 4.35 0.34
CA PRO A 407 -30.46 3.46 -0.80
C PRO A 407 -31.30 4.15 -1.89
N GLY A 408 -30.67 4.57 -2.98
CA GLY A 408 -31.33 4.71 -4.29
C GLY A 408 -32.09 6.00 -4.64
N THR A 409 -31.77 7.18 -4.10
CA THR A 409 -32.56 8.40 -4.40
C THR A 409 -31.79 9.64 -4.90
N THR A 410 -30.47 9.57 -5.11
CA THR A 410 -29.70 10.71 -5.67
C THR A 410 -28.71 10.20 -6.71
N PRO A 411 -28.48 10.90 -7.85
CA PRO A 411 -27.37 10.55 -8.73
C PRO A 411 -26.08 10.46 -7.91
N ALA A 412 -25.33 9.39 -8.15
CA ALA A 412 -24.11 9.09 -7.43
C ALA A 412 -23.15 10.29 -7.54
N PRO A 413 -22.74 10.95 -6.44
CA PRO A 413 -21.77 12.03 -6.55
C PRO A 413 -20.42 11.44 -6.99
N HIS A 414 -19.80 12.07 -7.99
CA HIS A 414 -18.49 11.68 -8.49
C HIS A 414 -17.49 12.82 -8.28
N LEU A 415 -16.24 12.50 -8.04
CA LEU A 415 -15.14 13.46 -7.99
C LEU A 415 -14.06 13.09 -9.00
N LEU A 416 -13.93 13.89 -10.04
CA LEU A 416 -12.81 13.83 -10.96
C LEU A 416 -11.83 14.97 -10.64
N VAL A 417 -10.68 14.63 -10.06
CA VAL A 417 -9.69 15.63 -9.66
C VAL A 417 -8.83 16.03 -10.86
N PRO A 418 -8.76 17.32 -11.23
CA PRO A 418 -7.89 17.75 -12.33
C PRO A 418 -6.41 17.57 -11.97
N PRO A 419 -5.52 17.35 -12.96
CA PRO A 419 -4.11 17.15 -12.70
C PRO A 419 -3.42 18.42 -12.21
N LEU A 420 -2.58 18.29 -11.17
CA LEU A 420 -1.69 19.34 -10.71
C LEU A 420 -0.25 18.99 -11.11
N LEU A 421 0.34 19.80 -12.00
CA LEU A 421 1.74 19.67 -12.41
C LEU A 421 2.67 20.46 -11.47
N SER A 422 3.64 19.75 -10.91
CA SER A 422 4.68 20.27 -10.02
C SER A 422 6.07 20.15 -10.67
N GLY A 423 6.94 21.15 -10.49
CA GLY A 423 8.35 21.09 -10.92
C GLY A 423 8.60 21.24 -12.43
N ALA A 424 7.70 21.91 -13.16
CA ALA A 424 7.81 22.11 -14.61
C ALA A 424 9.03 22.95 -15.03
N ASP A 425 9.53 23.80 -14.13
CA ASP A 425 10.76 24.60 -14.28
C ASP A 425 12.00 23.75 -14.55
N ARG A 426 12.01 22.49 -14.10
CA ARG A 426 13.13 21.54 -14.21
C ARG A 426 13.25 20.89 -15.59
N LEU A 427 12.33 21.18 -16.52
CA LEU A 427 12.36 20.66 -17.89
C LEU A 427 13.36 21.41 -18.80
N ARG A 428 13.89 22.57 -18.39
CA ARG A 428 14.69 23.45 -19.26
C ARG A 428 16.18 23.07 -19.42
N GLY A 429 16.55 21.82 -19.13
CA GLY A 429 17.96 21.39 -19.04
C GLY A 429 18.53 20.63 -20.24
N THR A 430 17.77 20.34 -21.30
CA THR A 430 18.33 19.51 -22.39
C THR A 430 19.36 20.28 -23.20
N ARG A 431 20.58 19.70 -23.31
CA ARG A 431 21.59 20.21 -24.23
C ARG A 431 21.02 20.15 -25.63
N ASP A 432 20.96 21.31 -26.28
CA ASP A 432 20.65 21.41 -27.70
C ASP A 432 21.58 20.44 -28.43
N HIS A 433 21.06 19.30 -28.89
CA HIS A 433 21.80 18.38 -29.74
C HIS A 433 21.87 19.07 -31.09
N GLY A 434 22.81 20.03 -31.15
CA GLY A 434 23.10 20.86 -32.28
C GLY A 434 23.37 19.98 -33.48
N THR A 435 22.64 20.28 -34.54
CA THR A 435 23.07 20.11 -35.91
C THR A 435 24.56 20.43 -36.04
N THR A 436 25.38 19.41 -36.22
CA THR A 436 26.70 19.47 -36.86
C THR A 436 26.80 18.34 -37.85
#